data_AF-A0A919G467-F1
#
_entry.id   AF-A0A919G467-F1
#
_cell.length_a   1.000
_cell.length_b   1.000
_cell.length_c   1.000
_cell.angle_alpha   90.00
_cell.angle_beta   90.00
_cell.angle_gamma   90.00
#
_symmetry.space_group_name_H-M   'P 1'
#
loop_
_entity.id
_entity.type
_entity.pdbx_description
1 polymer ?
#
loop_
_entity_poly.entity_id
_entity_poly.type
_entity_poly.pdbx_seq_one_letter_code
_entity_poly.pdbx_strand_id
1 'polypeptide(L)'
;MAERLKKLEDLKTEFTRFPEMAALVGKIEAELKDVGVKNVKGGGHDQIGKQYHEKVDKPTASLSQLVESIRLKLLSIGEHGESTADLFDAADEHAADLA
;
A
#
# COMPACT_ATOMS: atom_id res chain seq x y z
N MET A 1 16.59 19.24 -22.72
CA MET A 1 15.15 18.95 -22.82
C MET A 1 14.89 17.45 -22.94
N ALA A 2 15.32 16.76 -24.00
CA ALA A 2 15.04 15.33 -24.22
C ALA A 2 15.40 14.38 -23.07
N GLU A 3 16.57 14.54 -22.44
CA GLU A 3 16.96 13.69 -21.29
C GLU A 3 16.13 13.96 -20.02
N ARG A 4 15.59 15.17 -19.87
CA ARG A 4 14.74 15.55 -18.73
C ARG A 4 13.34 14.97 -18.88
N LEU A 5 12.79 15.05 -20.09
CA LEU A 5 11.51 14.41 -20.46
C LEU A 5 11.55 12.90 -20.22
N LYS A 6 12.63 12.23 -20.67
CA LYS A 6 12.79 10.78 -20.44
C LYS A 6 12.83 10.40 -18.95
N LYS A 7 13.54 11.16 -18.12
CA LYS A 7 13.57 10.94 -16.66
C LYS A 7 12.20 11.16 -16.00
N LEU A 8 11.38 12.05 -16.56
CA LEU A 8 10.04 12.31 -16.06
C LEU A 8 9.07 11.17 -16.42
N GLU A 9 9.12 10.68 -17.67
CA GLU A 9 8.37 9.51 -18.12
C GLU A 9 8.73 8.24 -17.33
N ASP A 10 10.03 8.03 -17.07
CA ASP A 10 10.51 6.93 -16.24
C ASP A 10 9.95 7.05 -14.80
N LEU A 11 9.91 8.27 -14.24
CA LEU A 11 9.36 8.54 -12.92
C LEU A 11 7.84 8.31 -12.86
N LYS A 12 7.07 8.74 -13.88
CA LYS A 12 5.65 8.43 -14.04
C LYS A 12 5.43 6.92 -14.03
N THR A 13 6.22 6.21 -14.82
CA THR A 13 6.13 4.75 -14.95
C THR A 13 6.40 4.04 -13.63
N GLU A 14 7.32 4.53 -12.80
CA GLU A 14 7.52 3.93 -11.48
C GLU A 14 6.36 4.25 -10.51
N PHE A 15 5.73 5.43 -10.61
CA PHE A 15 4.60 5.77 -9.76
C PHE A 15 3.35 4.92 -10.01
N THR A 16 3.10 4.51 -11.25
CA THR A 16 1.97 3.63 -11.60
C THR A 16 2.08 2.23 -11.00
N ARG A 17 3.27 1.83 -10.51
CA ARG A 17 3.51 0.50 -9.91
C ARG A 17 3.14 0.44 -8.43
N PHE A 18 3.09 1.57 -7.73
CA PHE A 18 2.71 1.58 -6.30
C PHE A 18 1.27 1.11 -6.04
N PRO A 19 0.27 1.48 -6.87
CA PRO A 19 -1.07 0.88 -6.78
C PRO A 19 -1.08 -0.64 -6.94
N GLU A 20 -0.26 -1.20 -7.84
CA GLU A 20 -0.13 -2.66 -8.02
C GLU A 20 0.47 -3.32 -6.78
N MET A 21 1.50 -2.72 -6.19
CA MET A 21 2.07 -3.17 -4.93
C MET A 21 1.04 -3.09 -3.80
N ALA A 22 0.25 -2.01 -3.73
CA ALA A 22 -0.83 -1.88 -2.76
C ALA A 22 -1.89 -2.98 -2.93
N ALA A 23 -2.21 -3.38 -4.17
CA ALA A 23 -3.13 -4.48 -4.42
C ALA A 23 -2.59 -5.83 -3.91
N LEU A 24 -1.29 -6.09 -4.09
CA LEU A 24 -0.63 -7.28 -3.53
C LEU A 24 -0.66 -7.29 -1.99
N VAL A 25 -0.34 -6.14 -1.37
CA VAL A 25 -0.41 -5.99 0.09
C VAL A 25 -1.85 -6.13 0.60
N GLY A 26 -2.84 -5.67 -0.16
CA GLY A 26 -4.27 -5.89 0.16
C GLY A 26 -4.67 -7.37 0.16
N LYS A 27 -4.06 -8.21 -0.68
CA LYS A 27 -4.27 -9.67 -0.62
C LYS A 27 -3.70 -10.25 0.67
N ILE A 28 -2.52 -9.81 1.09
CA ILE A 28 -1.90 -10.22 2.37
C ILE A 28 -2.78 -9.79 3.55
N GLU A 29 -3.32 -8.56 3.51
CA GLU A 29 -4.25 -8.05 4.52
C GLU A 29 -5.50 -8.93 4.64
N ALA A 30 -6.07 -9.34 3.51
CA ALA A 30 -7.25 -10.20 3.47
C ALA A 30 -6.98 -11.59 4.09
N GLU A 31 -5.85 -12.20 3.74
CA GLU A 31 -5.41 -13.49 4.33
C GLU A 31 -5.18 -13.36 5.85
N LEU A 32 -4.56 -12.26 6.31
CA LEU A 32 -4.36 -12.02 7.75
C LEU A 32 -5.68 -11.85 8.51
N LYS A 33 -6.67 -11.18 7.92
CA LYS A 33 -8.01 -11.07 8.49
C LYS A 33 -8.69 -12.44 8.58
N ASP A 34 -8.57 -13.27 7.55
CA ASP A 34 -9.13 -14.63 7.55
C ASP A 34 -8.45 -15.51 8.61
N VAL A 35 -7.13 -15.43 8.75
CA VAL A 35 -6.39 -16.09 9.85
C VAL A 35 -6.86 -15.60 11.20
N GLY A 36 -7.04 -14.29 11.39
CA GLY A 36 -7.57 -13.72 12.63
C GLY A 36 -8.96 -14.26 12.98
N VAL A 37 -9.88 -14.31 12.00
CA VAL A 37 -11.22 -14.87 12.18
C VAL A 37 -11.17 -16.36 12.54
N LYS A 38 -10.30 -17.13 11.87
CA LYS A 38 -10.09 -18.56 12.17
C LYS A 38 -9.51 -18.77 13.56
N ASN A 39 -8.56 -17.94 13.99
CA ASN A 39 -7.97 -18.00 15.32
C ASN A 39 -9.02 -17.73 16.40
N VAL A 40 -9.84 -16.68 16.25
CA VAL A 40 -10.96 -16.36 17.16
C VAL A 40 -11.96 -17.51 17.26
N LYS A 41 -12.31 -18.13 16.12
CA LYS A 41 -13.28 -19.24 16.08
C LYS A 41 -12.71 -20.57 16.59
N GLY A 42 -11.43 -20.81 16.36
CA GLY A 42 -10.76 -22.09 16.64
C GLY A 42 -10.20 -22.21 18.06
N GLY A 43 -9.90 -21.10 18.73
CA GLY A 43 -9.26 -21.10 20.05
C GLY A 43 -10.13 -21.69 21.17
N GLY A 44 -11.46 -21.73 21.03
CA GLY A 44 -12.34 -22.18 22.09
C GLY A 44 -12.36 -21.23 23.29
N HIS A 45 -13.14 -21.56 24.32
CA HIS A 45 -13.33 -20.68 25.50
C HIS A 45 -12.87 -21.33 26.81
N ASP A 46 -12.25 -22.50 26.71
CA ASP A 46 -11.63 -23.17 27.85
C ASP A 46 -10.34 -22.45 28.28
N GLN A 47 -9.71 -22.94 29.34
CA GLN A 47 -8.53 -22.30 29.91
C GLN A 47 -7.33 -22.30 28.94
N ILE A 48 -7.26 -23.28 28.04
CA ILE A 48 -6.24 -23.39 27.00
C ILE A 48 -6.52 -22.34 25.91
N GLY A 49 -7.77 -22.21 25.48
CA GLY A 49 -8.23 -21.21 24.52
C GLY A 49 -7.97 -19.79 24.99
N LYS A 50 -8.23 -19.48 26.27
CA LYS A 50 -7.89 -18.17 26.83
C LYS A 50 -6.39 -17.87 26.76
N GLN A 51 -5.54 -18.83 27.12
CA GLN A 51 -4.08 -18.67 27.00
C GLN A 51 -3.61 -18.55 25.55
N TYR A 52 -4.29 -19.20 24.62
CA TYR A 52 -4.04 -19.07 23.19
C TYR A 52 -4.39 -17.65 22.70
N HIS A 53 -5.59 -17.15 23.01
CA HIS A 53 -6.04 -15.80 22.63
C HIS A 53 -5.13 -14.69 23.19
N GLU A 54 -4.68 -14.82 24.45
CA GLU A 54 -3.72 -13.87 25.05
C GLU A 54 -2.41 -13.76 24.25
N LYS A 55 -1.97 -14.86 23.62
CA LYS A 55 -0.71 -14.90 22.87
C LYS A 55 -0.87 -14.55 21.40
N VAL A 56 -2.02 -14.81 20.80
CA VAL A 56 -2.20 -14.76 19.35
C VAL A 56 -2.99 -13.54 18.88
N ASP A 57 -4.05 -13.16 19.60
CA ASP A 57 -4.98 -12.13 19.12
C ASP A 57 -4.30 -10.78 18.93
N LYS A 58 -3.53 -10.33 19.93
CA LYS A 58 -2.84 -9.03 19.88
C LYS A 58 -1.76 -8.99 18.79
N PRO A 59 -0.84 -9.95 18.68
CA PRO A 59 0.11 -9.96 17.56
C PRO A 59 -0.54 -10.04 16.18
N THR A 60 -1.60 -10.85 16.00
CA THR A 60 -2.31 -10.94 14.71
C THR A 60 -3.00 -9.62 14.36
N ALA A 61 -3.63 -8.96 15.33
CA ALA A 61 -4.22 -7.63 15.13
C ALA A 61 -3.16 -6.58 14.75
N SER A 62 -2.04 -6.54 15.47
CA SER A 62 -0.94 -5.61 15.17
C SER A 62 -0.33 -5.84 13.79
N LEU A 63 -0.17 -7.11 13.38
CA LEU A 63 0.32 -7.44 12.04
C LEU A 63 -0.67 -6.98 10.96
N SER A 64 -1.97 -7.18 11.16
CA SER A 64 -3.00 -6.68 10.24
C SER A 64 -2.94 -5.16 10.08
N GLN A 65 -2.80 -4.41 11.18
CA GLN A 65 -2.70 -2.95 11.17
C GLN A 65 -1.43 -2.47 10.46
N LEU A 66 -0.31 -3.16 10.65
CA LEU A 66 0.94 -2.84 9.97
C LEU A 66 0.81 -3.02 8.45
N VAL A 67 0.23 -4.13 8.01
CA VAL A 67 0.03 -4.42 6.59
C VAL A 67 -0.93 -3.41 5.95
N GLU A 68 -2.02 -3.06 6.63
CA GLU A 68 -2.93 -2.00 6.18
C GLU A 68 -2.20 -0.65 6.05
N SER A 69 -1.36 -0.30 7.03
CA SER A 69 -0.58 0.95 7.00
C SER A 69 0.40 0.99 5.83
N ILE A 70 1.02 -0.15 5.49
CA ILE A 70 1.90 -0.28 4.31
C ILE A 70 1.07 -0.09 3.04
N ARG A 71 -0.10 -0.74 2.93
CA ARG A 71 -1.00 -0.60 1.78
C ARG A 71 -1.40 0.85 1.55
N LEU A 72 -1.82 1.55 2.60
CA LEU A 72 -2.24 2.95 2.53
C LEU A 72 -1.09 3.88 2.12
N LYS A 73 0.14 3.62 2.63
CA LYS A 73 1.34 4.37 2.20
C LYS A 73 1.64 4.16 0.72
N LEU A 74 1.55 2.93 0.22
CA LEU A 74 1.77 2.65 -1.21
C LEU A 74 0.73 3.36 -2.08
N LEU A 75 -0.55 3.33 -1.72
CA LEU A 75 -1.59 4.09 -2.42
C LEU A 75 -1.29 5.59 -2.44
N SER A 76 -0.99 6.17 -1.28
CA SER A 76 -0.68 7.59 -1.17
C SER A 76 0.55 8.00 -1.99
N ILE A 77 1.59 7.15 -2.07
CA ILE A 77 2.75 7.42 -2.92
C ILE A 77 2.36 7.38 -4.41
N GLY A 78 1.53 6.42 -4.83
CA GLY A 78 1.02 6.35 -6.19
C GLY A 78 0.24 7.60 -6.58
N GLU A 79 -0.74 7.99 -5.76
CA GLU A 79 -1.59 9.17 -5.99
C GLU A 79 -0.79 10.48 -6.02
N HIS A 80 0.12 10.69 -5.06
CA HIS A 80 0.96 11.89 -5.03
C HIS A 80 1.98 11.90 -6.16
N GLY A 81 2.49 10.73 -6.55
CA GLY A 81 3.41 10.57 -7.66
C GLY A 81 2.79 10.92 -9.01
N GLU A 82 1.60 10.39 -9.28
CA GLU A 82 0.80 10.70 -10.46
C GLU A 82 0.50 12.21 -10.53
N SER A 83 -0.03 12.79 -9.45
CA SER A 83 -0.33 14.23 -9.40
C SER A 83 0.92 15.11 -9.57
N THR A 84 2.05 14.73 -8.99
CA THR A 84 3.32 15.47 -9.16
C THR A 84 3.78 15.42 -10.60
N ALA A 85 3.62 14.28 -11.24
CA ALA A 85 4.10 14.10 -12.60
C ALA A 85 3.19 14.78 -13.63
N ASP A 86 1.88 14.85 -13.40
CA ASP A 86 0.97 15.68 -14.20
C ASP A 86 1.29 17.18 -14.08
N LEU A 87 1.72 17.63 -12.91
CA LEU A 87 2.17 19.01 -12.72
C LEU A 87 3.45 19.31 -13.53
N PHE A 88 4.36 18.34 -13.66
CA PHE A 88 5.55 18.51 -14.49
C PHE A 88 5.21 18.53 -15.99
N ASP A 89 4.31 17.66 -16.46
CA ASP A 89 3.87 17.68 -17.87
C ASP A 89 3.25 19.03 -18.24
N ALA A 90 2.34 19.55 -17.40
CA ALA A 90 1.72 20.86 -17.62
C ALA A 90 2.75 22.01 -17.62
N ALA A 91 3.77 21.92 -16.75
CA ALA A 91 4.85 22.91 -16.73
C ALA A 91 5.72 22.86 -17.99
N ASP A 92 6.02 21.67 -18.50
CA ASP A 92 6.79 21.49 -19.74
C ASP A 92 5.98 21.96 -20.97
N GLU A 93 4.67 21.70 -21.03
CA GLU A 93 3.77 22.24 -22.08
C GLU A 93 3.76 23.78 -22.07
N HIS A 94 3.56 24.40 -20.90
CA HIS A 94 3.61 25.85 -20.77
C HIS A 94 4.96 26.45 -21.14
N ALA A 95 6.06 25.76 -20.84
CA ALA A 95 7.40 26.20 -21.22
C ALA A 95 7.66 26.09 -22.73
N ALA A 96 7.07 25.09 -23.39
CA ALA A 96 7.15 24.93 -24.85
C ALA A 96 6.35 26.00 -25.59
N ASP A 97 5.19 26.40 -25.08
CA ASP A 97 4.36 27.47 -25.67
C ASP A 97 4.97 28.88 -25.56
N LEU A 98 5.91 29.07 -24.63
CA LEU A 98 6.62 30.34 -24.38
C LEU A 98 7.95 30.47 -25.15
N ALA A 99 8.40 29.42 -25.85
CA ALA A 99 9.68 29.34 -26.56
C ALA A 99 9.53 29.50 -28.08
#